data_AF-A0A374BM79-F1
#
_entry.id   AF-A0A374BM79-F1
#
_cell.length_a   1.000
_cell.length_b   1.000
_cell.length_c   1.000
_cell.angle_alpha   90.00
_cell.angle_beta   90.00
_cell.angle_gamma   90.00
#
_symmetry.space_group_name_H-M   'P 1'
#
loop_
_entity.id
_entity.type
_entity.pdbx_description
1 polymer ?
#
loop_
_entity_poly.entity_id
_entity_poly.type
_entity_poly.pdbx_seq_one_letter_code
_entity_poly.pdbx_strand_id
1 'polypeptide(L)'
;MCENRITIAKAIAIILMVICHAGFDSVFHQGAAFINMFHMPLFFFVSGYCFKEKYLSEGKKYTVNKIQGLYVPFVKWSLLFLVLHNVFFYANIYSDVYGWKGIVSHLYGIKESLFCAAKIVIAMNETEQLLGGYWFIKELFIGAFVSLLVFKFVKNQFFGGRFALAYHWAFIYRF
;
A
#
# COMPACT_ATOMS: atom_id res chain seq x y z
N MET A 1 13.53 -20.01 -10.60
CA MET A 1 13.03 -21.04 -9.66
C MET A 1 12.30 -20.48 -8.43
N CYS A 2 12.60 -19.26 -7.97
CA CYS A 2 11.85 -18.57 -6.90
C CYS A 2 10.39 -18.20 -7.27
N GLU A 3 10.04 -18.16 -8.56
CA GLU A 3 8.85 -17.43 -9.00
C GLU A 3 7.51 -18.16 -8.75
N ASN A 4 7.43 -19.49 -8.82
CA ASN A 4 6.13 -20.18 -8.74
C ASN A 4 5.56 -20.16 -7.32
N ARG A 5 6.35 -20.47 -6.29
CA ARG A 5 5.88 -20.49 -4.89
C ARG A 5 5.48 -19.09 -4.41
N ILE A 6 6.25 -18.07 -4.79
CA ILE A 6 5.96 -16.66 -4.51
C ILE A 6 4.68 -16.22 -5.24
N THR A 7 4.50 -16.64 -6.49
CA THR A 7 3.27 -16.34 -7.25
C THR A 7 2.05 -16.99 -6.62
N ILE A 8 2.16 -18.25 -6.21
CA ILE A 8 1.10 -18.96 -5.47
C ILE A 8 0.79 -18.24 -4.15
N ALA A 9 1.80 -17.85 -3.38
CA ALA A 9 1.60 -17.13 -2.12
C ALA A 9 0.89 -15.77 -2.33
N LYS A 10 1.25 -15.02 -3.39
CA LYS A 10 0.53 -13.79 -3.77
C LYS A 10 -0.93 -14.08 -4.12
N ALA A 11 -1.19 -15.12 -4.92
CA ALA A 11 -2.53 -15.49 -5.30
C ALA A 11 -3.39 -15.85 -4.07
N ILE A 12 -2.84 -16.63 -3.14
CA ILE A 12 -3.52 -16.97 -1.87
C ILE A 12 -3.81 -15.70 -1.06
N ALA A 13 -2.84 -14.79 -0.93
CA ALA A 13 -3.04 -13.54 -0.20
C ALA A 13 -4.15 -12.65 -0.81
N ILE A 14 -4.24 -12.59 -2.15
CA ILE A 14 -5.33 -11.88 -2.85
C ILE A 14 -6.68 -12.54 -2.59
N ILE A 15 -6.76 -13.87 -2.68
CA ILE A 15 -8.02 -14.61 -2.43
C ILE A 15 -8.50 -14.38 -1.00
N LEU A 16 -7.60 -14.45 -0.02
CA LEU A 16 -7.92 -14.19 1.39
C LEU A 16 -8.44 -12.76 1.61
N MET A 17 -7.85 -11.77 0.94
CA MET A 17 -8.34 -10.38 0.97
C MET A 17 -9.77 -10.28 0.41
N VAL A 18 -10.05 -10.92 -0.73
CA VAL A 18 -11.39 -10.92 -1.34
C VAL A 18 -12.40 -11.59 -0.42
N ILE A 19 -12.05 -12.71 0.22
CA ILE A 19 -12.93 -13.40 1.19
C ILE A 19 -13.29 -12.46 2.35
N CYS A 20 -12.30 -11.81 2.97
CA CYS A 20 -12.55 -10.87 4.07
C CYS A 20 -13.49 -9.73 3.67
N HIS A 21 -13.35 -9.19 2.44
CA HIS A 21 -14.16 -8.08 1.94
C HIS A 21 -15.50 -8.48 1.35
N ALA A 22 -15.74 -9.77 1.05
CA ALA A 22 -17.00 -10.28 0.52
C ALA A 22 -18.10 -10.48 1.58
N GLY A 23 -17.93 -9.91 2.79
CA GLY A 23 -18.87 -10.07 3.90
C GLY A 23 -18.57 -11.27 4.80
N PHE A 24 -17.40 -11.92 4.67
CA PHE A 24 -17.00 -12.99 5.59
C PHE A 24 -16.87 -12.49 7.04
N ASP A 25 -16.45 -11.23 7.24
CA ASP A 25 -16.34 -10.61 8.56
C ASP A 25 -17.69 -10.48 9.30
N SER A 26 -18.80 -10.30 8.57
CA SER A 26 -20.13 -10.21 9.19
C SER A 26 -20.72 -11.56 9.58
N VAL A 27 -20.24 -12.66 8.96
CA VAL A 27 -20.69 -14.03 9.24
C VAL A 27 -19.77 -14.73 10.24
N PHE A 28 -18.45 -14.51 10.15
CA PHE A 28 -17.45 -15.16 10.99
C PHE A 28 -16.30 -14.21 11.33
N HIS A 29 -16.59 -13.31 12.27
CA HIS A 29 -15.68 -12.24 12.70
C HIS A 29 -14.31 -12.77 13.18
N GLN A 30 -14.27 -13.88 13.93
CA GLN A 30 -13.02 -14.44 14.44
C GLN A 30 -12.11 -14.94 13.30
N GLY A 31 -12.69 -15.53 12.26
CA GLY A 31 -11.92 -15.98 11.09
C GLY A 31 -11.40 -14.81 10.25
N ALA A 32 -12.21 -13.76 10.06
CA ALA A 32 -11.76 -12.56 9.38
C ALA A 32 -10.63 -11.86 10.16
N ALA A 33 -10.73 -11.77 11.48
CA ALA A 33 -9.66 -11.27 12.34
C ALA A 33 -8.37 -12.09 12.20
N PHE A 34 -8.47 -13.42 12.23
CA PHE A 34 -7.33 -14.31 12.03
C PHE A 34 -6.66 -14.10 10.66
N ILE A 35 -7.45 -14.03 9.58
CA ILE A 35 -6.92 -13.77 8.23
C ILE A 35 -6.23 -12.40 8.18
N ASN A 36 -6.83 -11.36 8.78
CA ASN A 36 -6.29 -10.01 8.85
C ASN A 36 -4.93 -9.93 9.56
N MET A 37 -4.65 -10.83 10.50
CA MET A 37 -3.36 -10.84 11.21
C MET A 37 -2.16 -11.22 10.32
N PHE A 38 -2.34 -12.05 9.30
CA PHE A 38 -1.20 -12.57 8.52
C PHE A 38 -1.25 -12.24 7.02
N HIS A 39 -2.42 -12.08 6.39
CA HIS A 39 -2.47 -11.92 4.93
C HIS A 39 -1.81 -10.61 4.46
N MET A 40 -1.96 -9.52 5.22
CA MET A 40 -1.29 -8.24 4.91
C MET A 40 0.23 -8.33 5.08
N PRO A 41 0.77 -8.77 6.25
CA PRO A 41 2.20 -9.03 6.38
C PRO A 41 2.75 -9.98 5.31
N LEU A 42 2.02 -11.05 4.98
CA LEU A 42 2.41 -12.00 3.95
C LEU A 42 2.52 -11.31 2.58
N PHE A 43 1.54 -10.48 2.20
CA PHE A 43 1.60 -9.79 0.91
C PHE A 43 2.78 -8.81 0.84
N PHE A 44 3.04 -8.04 1.92
CA PHE A 44 4.20 -7.16 1.99
C PHE A 44 5.52 -7.95 1.90
N PHE A 45 5.62 -9.05 2.65
CA PHE A 45 6.79 -9.92 2.63
C PHE A 45 7.06 -10.46 1.23
N VAL A 46 6.04 -11.05 0.59
CA VAL A 46 6.17 -11.67 -0.73
C VAL A 46 6.40 -10.61 -1.84
N SER A 47 5.95 -9.37 -1.63
CA SER A 47 6.24 -8.23 -2.50
C SER A 47 7.68 -7.72 -2.37
N GLY A 48 8.27 -7.81 -1.18
CA GLY A 48 9.67 -7.45 -0.89
C GLY A 48 10.67 -8.60 -1.12
N TYR A 49 10.23 -9.86 -1.06
CA TYR A 49 11.09 -11.05 -1.14
C TYR A 49 11.87 -11.16 -2.46
N CYS A 50 11.30 -10.64 -3.55
CA CYS A 50 11.98 -10.59 -4.85
C CYS A 50 12.86 -9.34 -5.04
N PHE A 51 13.21 -8.62 -3.97
CA PHE A 51 14.14 -7.51 -4.06
C PHE A 51 15.54 -8.03 -4.44
N LYS A 52 15.99 -7.68 -5.65
CA LYS A 52 17.30 -8.09 -6.18
C LYS A 52 18.34 -7.03 -5.84
N GLU A 53 19.54 -7.47 -5.44
CA GLU A 53 20.62 -6.56 -5.06
C GLU A 53 21.03 -5.57 -6.15
N LYS A 54 20.84 -5.92 -7.43
CA LYS A 54 21.05 -5.04 -8.58
C LYS A 54 20.27 -3.72 -8.51
N TYR A 55 19.16 -3.67 -7.77
CA TYR A 55 18.40 -2.45 -7.58
C TYR A 55 19.10 -1.44 -6.65
N LEU A 56 20.17 -1.84 -5.94
CA LEU A 56 20.99 -0.93 -5.15
C LEU A 56 21.88 -0.04 -6.03
N SER A 57 22.40 -0.58 -7.13
CA SER A 57 23.16 0.18 -8.14
C SER A 57 22.23 0.83 -9.18
N GLU A 58 21.15 0.16 -9.59
CA GLU A 58 20.15 0.67 -10.54
C GLU A 58 18.95 1.35 -9.84
N GLY A 59 19.18 2.13 -8.78
CA GLY A 59 18.11 2.73 -7.96
C GLY A 59 17.09 3.55 -8.76
N LYS A 60 17.54 4.30 -9.78
CA LYS A 60 16.65 5.08 -10.67
C LYS A 60 15.65 4.19 -11.41
N LYS A 61 16.11 3.05 -11.94
CA LYS A 61 15.26 2.10 -12.66
C LYS A 61 14.24 1.43 -11.74
N TYR A 62 14.66 1.10 -10.52
CA TYR A 62 13.74 0.59 -9.49
C TYR A 62 12.62 1.60 -9.19
N THR A 63 12.96 2.86 -8.96
CA THR A 63 11.99 3.94 -8.70
C THR A 63 11.01 4.11 -9.86
N VAL A 64 11.50 4.16 -11.10
CA VAL A 64 10.64 4.28 -12.31
C VAL A 64 9.66 3.12 -12.39
N ASN A 65 10.13 1.89 -12.19
CA ASN A 65 9.26 0.70 -12.22
C ASN A 65 8.18 0.75 -11.13
N LYS A 66 8.48 1.26 -9.94
CA LYS A 66 7.50 1.40 -8.85
C LYS A 66 6.49 2.50 -9.14
N ILE A 67 6.91 3.62 -9.72
CA ILE A 67 6.00 4.68 -10.16
C ILE A 67 5.06 4.16 -11.24
N GLN A 68 5.59 3.52 -12.28
CA GLN A 68 4.77 2.98 -13.38
C GLN A 68 3.84 1.85 -12.93
N GLY A 69 4.30 1.00 -12.01
CA GLY A 69 3.54 -0.17 -11.56
C GLY A 69 2.52 0.10 -10.44
N LEU A 70 2.70 1.15 -9.64
CA LEU A 70 1.85 1.44 -8.47
C LEU A 70 1.23 2.84 -8.51
N TYR A 71 2.06 3.89 -8.68
CA TYR A 71 1.58 5.27 -8.65
C TYR A 71 0.67 5.59 -9.85
N VAL A 72 1.13 5.28 -11.07
CA VAL A 72 0.37 5.55 -12.30
C VAL A 72 -1.01 4.87 -12.30
N PRO A 73 -1.14 3.56 -12.02
CA PRO A 73 -2.45 2.93 -11.96
C PRO A 73 -3.30 3.50 -10.83
N PHE A 74 -2.74 3.77 -9.65
CA PHE A 74 -3.46 4.41 -8.55
C PHE A 74 -4.09 5.73 -8.98
N VAL A 75 -3.28 6.64 -9.53
CA VAL A 75 -3.76 7.98 -9.93
C VAL A 75 -4.76 7.89 -11.08
N LYS A 76 -4.47 7.06 -12.10
CA LYS A 76 -5.36 6.88 -13.26
C LYS A 76 -6.77 6.46 -12.84
N TRP A 77 -6.88 5.43 -12.00
CA TRP A 77 -8.17 4.90 -11.59
C TRP A 77 -8.85 5.79 -10.56
N SER A 78 -8.10 6.38 -9.62
CA SER A 78 -8.64 7.34 -8.66
C SER A 78 -9.24 8.58 -9.34
N LEU A 79 -8.56 9.14 -10.35
CA LEU A 79 -9.11 10.27 -11.10
C LEU A 79 -10.31 9.87 -11.97
N LEU A 80 -10.32 8.66 -12.55
CA LEU A 80 -11.47 8.17 -13.29
C LEU A 80 -12.73 8.09 -12.40
N PHE A 81 -12.61 7.51 -11.21
CA PHE A 81 -13.73 7.38 -10.28
C PHE A 81 -14.17 8.74 -9.73
N LEU A 82 -13.24 9.67 -9.51
CA LEU A 82 -13.56 11.04 -9.10
C LEU A 82 -14.38 11.77 -10.18
N VAL A 83 -14.04 11.62 -11.47
CA VAL A 83 -14.82 12.19 -12.57
C VAL A 83 -16.21 11.55 -12.65
N LEU A 84 -16.30 10.25 -12.38
CA LEU A 84 -17.56 9.51 -12.37
C LEU A 84 -18.35 9.69 -11.07
N HIS A 85 -17.84 10.39 -10.07
CA HIS A 85 -18.45 10.51 -8.74
C HIS A 85 -19.90 10.96 -8.82
N ASN A 86 -20.15 12.08 -9.51
CA ASN A 86 -21.50 12.63 -9.63
C ASN A 86 -22.42 11.71 -10.45
N VAL A 87 -21.87 10.96 -11.42
CA VAL A 87 -22.63 9.94 -12.17
C VAL A 87 -23.05 8.79 -11.25
N PHE A 88 -22.14 8.31 -10.40
CA PHE A 88 -22.44 7.28 -9.41
C PHE A 88 -23.45 7.74 -8.35
N PHE A 89 -23.41 9.03 -7.99
CA PHE A 89 -24.40 9.62 -7.11
C PHE A 89 -25.79 9.62 -7.75
N TYR A 90 -25.93 10.10 -8.99
CA TYR A 90 -27.22 10.05 -9.72
C TYR A 90 -27.70 8.62 -10.01
N ALA A 91 -26.78 7.68 -10.18
CA ALA A 91 -27.09 6.26 -10.34
C ALA A 91 -27.48 5.55 -9.03
N ASN A 92 -27.54 6.25 -7.90
CA ASN A 92 -27.80 5.70 -6.55
C ASN A 92 -26.78 4.63 -6.11
N ILE A 93 -25.56 4.66 -6.66
CA ILE A 93 -24.43 3.86 -6.17
C ILE A 93 -23.84 4.54 -4.93
N TYR A 94 -23.82 5.86 -4.91
CA TYR A 94 -23.53 6.68 -3.74
C TYR A 94 -24.81 7.26 -3.16
N SER A 95 -24.85 7.41 -1.83
CA SER A 95 -25.99 7.98 -1.11
C SER A 95 -25.51 8.94 -0.02
N ASP A 96 -26.30 9.98 0.20
CA ASP A 96 -26.19 10.95 1.29
C ASP A 96 -26.84 10.45 2.60
N VAL A 97 -27.60 9.36 2.53
CA VAL A 97 -28.28 8.73 3.68
C VAL A 97 -27.57 7.44 4.10
N TYR A 98 -27.18 6.61 3.13
CA TYR A 98 -26.61 5.29 3.36
C TYR A 98 -25.14 5.24 2.97
N GLY A 99 -24.28 4.83 3.90
CA GLY A 99 -22.84 4.86 3.71
C GLY A 99 -22.09 3.83 4.57
N TRP A 100 -20.86 3.51 4.16
CA TRP A 100 -20.04 2.54 4.89
C TRP A 100 -19.61 3.10 6.26
N LYS A 101 -19.94 2.40 7.34
CA LYS A 101 -19.68 2.83 8.73
C LYS A 101 -20.20 4.25 9.04
N GLY A 102 -21.30 4.66 8.40
CA GLY A 102 -21.88 6.00 8.56
C GLY A 102 -21.18 7.11 7.77
N ILE A 103 -20.18 6.78 6.95
CA ILE A 103 -19.55 7.72 6.01
C ILE A 103 -20.42 7.76 4.75
N VAL A 104 -21.13 8.85 4.55
CA VAL A 104 -21.99 9.09 3.38
C VAL A 104 -21.25 9.85 2.28
N SER A 105 -21.81 9.86 1.08
CA SER A 105 -21.30 10.62 -0.06
C SER A 105 -22.26 11.76 -0.41
N HIS A 106 -21.78 12.75 -1.15
CA HIS A 106 -22.56 13.92 -1.57
C HIS A 106 -22.09 14.39 -2.94
N LEU A 107 -22.89 15.18 -3.65
CA LEU A 107 -22.47 15.72 -4.94
C LEU A 107 -21.25 16.63 -4.80
N TYR A 108 -20.23 16.37 -5.61
CA TYR A 108 -19.02 17.18 -5.62
C TYR A 108 -19.18 18.40 -6.53
N GLY A 109 -18.86 19.57 -5.96
CA GLY A 109 -18.61 20.77 -6.73
C GLY A 109 -17.22 20.76 -7.39
N ILE A 110 -16.96 21.73 -8.28
CA ILE A 110 -15.67 21.84 -8.98
C ILE A 110 -14.50 22.04 -8.00
N LYS A 111 -14.68 22.90 -6.98
CA LYS A 111 -13.64 23.18 -5.98
C LYS A 111 -13.27 21.93 -5.18
N GLU A 112 -14.27 21.15 -4.77
CA GLU A 112 -14.07 19.90 -4.03
C GLU A 112 -13.43 18.84 -4.91
N SER A 113 -13.89 18.70 -6.15
CA SER A 113 -13.29 17.79 -7.13
C SER A 113 -11.80 18.11 -7.35
N LEU A 114 -11.43 19.39 -7.46
CA LEU A 114 -10.03 19.79 -7.58
C LEU A 114 -9.23 19.49 -6.31
N PHE A 115 -9.80 19.70 -5.13
CA PHE A 115 -9.16 19.36 -3.86
C PHE A 115 -8.93 17.84 -3.73
N CYS A 116 -9.93 17.03 -4.08
CA CYS A 116 -9.83 15.58 -4.13
C CYS A 116 -8.78 15.12 -5.15
N ALA A 117 -8.75 15.71 -6.35
CA ALA A 117 -7.73 15.44 -7.36
C ALA A 117 -6.32 15.76 -6.84
N ALA A 118 -6.14 16.90 -6.16
CA ALA A 118 -4.87 17.26 -5.53
C ALA A 118 -4.45 16.23 -4.46
N LYS A 119 -5.38 15.78 -3.61
CA LYS A 119 -5.13 14.72 -2.62
C LYS A 119 -4.71 13.39 -3.28
N ILE A 120 -5.36 13.00 -4.37
CA ILE A 120 -5.03 11.78 -5.12
C ILE A 120 -3.61 11.87 -5.69
N VAL A 121 -3.29 12.97 -6.37
CA VAL A 121 -2.02 13.12 -7.11
C VAL A 121 -0.84 13.34 -6.16
N ILE A 122 -1.00 14.17 -5.14
CA ILE A 122 0.10 14.58 -4.25
C ILE A 122 0.27 13.60 -3.09
N ALA A 123 -0.83 13.26 -2.40
CA ALA A 123 -0.77 12.47 -1.17
C ALA A 123 -1.02 10.97 -1.39
N MET A 124 -1.31 10.53 -2.63
CA MET A 124 -1.79 9.17 -2.95
C MET A 124 -2.90 8.73 -2.00
N ASN A 125 -3.85 9.63 -1.73
CA ASN A 125 -4.94 9.32 -0.82
C ASN A 125 -6.20 8.99 -1.62
N GLU A 126 -6.85 7.89 -1.27
CA GLU A 126 -8.18 7.58 -1.76
C GLU A 126 -9.18 8.62 -1.24
N THR A 127 -10.16 8.93 -2.08
CA THR A 127 -11.23 9.90 -1.79
C THR A 127 -12.60 9.25 -2.05
N GLU A 128 -12.67 8.42 -3.08
CA GLU A 128 -13.84 7.68 -3.50
C GLU A 128 -14.09 6.41 -2.68
N GLN A 129 -15.33 6.19 -2.24
CA GLN A 129 -15.68 5.05 -1.38
C GLN A 129 -15.48 3.69 -2.09
N LEU A 130 -15.76 3.64 -3.39
CA LEU A 130 -15.55 2.43 -4.21
C LEU A 130 -14.07 2.02 -4.31
N LEU A 131 -13.16 2.94 -4.01
CA LEU A 131 -11.72 2.71 -4.00
C LEU A 131 -11.19 2.42 -2.59
N GLY A 132 -12.05 2.04 -1.64
CA GLY A 132 -11.66 1.80 -0.25
C GLY A 132 -10.55 0.77 -0.04
N GLY A 133 -10.22 -0.08 -1.02
CA GLY A 133 -9.06 -0.99 -0.97
C GLY A 133 -7.72 -0.37 -1.38
N TYR A 134 -7.71 0.87 -1.88
CA TYR A 134 -6.53 1.50 -2.46
C TYR A 134 -5.49 1.95 -1.43
N TRP A 135 -5.88 2.10 -0.16
CA TRP A 135 -4.96 2.41 0.95
C TRP A 135 -3.75 1.47 0.94
N PHE A 136 -3.95 0.20 0.60
CA PHE A 136 -2.90 -0.80 0.54
C PHE A 136 -1.85 -0.53 -0.55
N ILE A 137 -2.26 0.03 -1.68
CA ILE A 137 -1.35 0.35 -2.80
C ILE A 137 -0.39 1.47 -2.39
N LYS A 138 -0.89 2.47 -1.65
CA LYS A 138 -0.09 3.53 -1.06
C LYS A 138 0.95 2.96 -0.09
N GLU A 139 0.53 2.07 0.82
CA GLU A 139 1.45 1.43 1.77
C GLU A 139 2.52 0.59 1.05
N LEU A 140 2.17 -0.14 -0.02
CA LEU A 140 3.13 -0.86 -0.86
C LEU A 140 4.13 0.07 -1.54
N PHE A 141 3.67 1.22 -2.02
CA PHE A 141 4.51 2.21 -2.66
C PHE A 141 5.53 2.79 -1.67
N ILE A 142 5.07 3.26 -0.51
CA ILE A 142 5.93 3.79 0.54
C ILE A 142 6.89 2.71 1.05
N GLY A 143 6.38 1.52 1.34
CA GLY A 143 7.17 0.36 1.80
C GLY A 143 8.28 -0.02 0.83
N ALA A 144 8.07 0.11 -0.48
CA ALA A 144 9.09 -0.17 -1.49
C ALA A 144 10.28 0.81 -1.45
N PHE A 145 10.06 2.07 -1.06
CA PHE A 145 11.14 3.05 -0.87
C PHE A 145 11.81 2.89 0.49
N VAL A 146 11.03 2.64 1.54
CA VAL A 146 11.58 2.31 2.87
C VAL A 146 12.50 1.10 2.77
N SER A 147 12.08 0.03 2.08
CA SER A 147 12.93 -1.16 1.88
C SER A 147 14.21 -0.82 1.11
N LEU A 148 14.13 0.00 0.06
CA LEU A 148 15.32 0.42 -0.70
C LEU A 148 16.31 1.19 0.19
N LEU A 149 15.81 2.10 1.03
CA LEU A 149 16.63 2.85 1.98
C LEU A 149 17.27 1.92 3.01
N VAL A 150 16.49 1.05 3.65
CA VAL A 150 16.98 0.07 4.63
C VAL A 150 18.08 -0.80 4.01
N PHE A 151 17.87 -1.38 2.83
CA PHE A 151 18.90 -2.20 2.18
C PHE A 151 20.15 -1.40 1.81
N LYS A 152 20.01 -0.12 1.41
CA LYS A 152 21.17 0.76 1.19
C LYS A 152 21.95 1.02 2.47
N PHE A 153 21.27 1.29 3.59
CA PHE A 153 21.94 1.55 4.87
C PHE A 153 22.58 0.29 5.47
N VAL A 154 21.89 -0.86 5.40
CA VAL A 154 22.39 -2.13 5.95
C VAL A 154 23.57 -2.66 5.14
N LYS A 155 23.54 -2.56 3.80
CA LYS A 155 24.63 -3.05 2.95
C LYS A 155 25.84 -2.11 2.92
N ASN A 156 25.67 -0.84 3.29
CA ASN A 156 26.77 0.08 3.47
C ASN A 156 27.52 -0.26 4.78
N GLN A 157 28.51 -1.16 4.69
CA GLN A 157 29.37 -1.65 5.78
C GLN A 157 29.93 -0.52 6.68
N PHE A 158 30.03 0.71 6.15
CA PHE A 158 30.58 1.86 6.85
C PHE A 158 29.66 2.45 7.95
N PHE A 159 28.34 2.23 7.91
CA PHE A 159 27.41 2.76 8.92
C PHE A 159 26.98 1.70 9.94
N GLY A 160 26.77 0.44 9.49
CA GLY A 160 26.55 -0.70 10.38
C GLY A 160 27.76 -0.99 11.27
N GLY A 161 28.97 -0.86 10.71
CA GLY A 161 30.22 -0.93 11.47
C GLY A 161 30.35 0.20 12.50
N ARG A 162 29.91 1.43 12.19
CA ARG A 162 29.93 2.55 13.14
C ARG A 162 28.91 2.41 14.27
N PHE A 163 27.75 1.81 14.01
CA PHE A 163 26.79 1.46 15.06
C PHE A 163 27.31 0.33 15.96
N ALA A 164 27.87 -0.73 15.37
CA ALA A 164 28.50 -1.82 16.12
C ALA A 164 29.72 -1.34 16.92
N LEU A 165 30.57 -0.48 16.35
CA LEU A 165 31.70 0.16 17.02
C LEU A 165 31.25 1.15 18.10
N ALA A 166 30.17 1.90 17.90
CA ALA A 166 29.62 2.79 18.93
C ALA A 166 29.05 2.01 20.12
N TYR A 167 28.37 0.88 19.89
CA TYR A 167 27.94 -0.02 20.97
C TYR A 167 29.14 -0.69 21.66
N HIS A 168 30.17 -1.09 20.92
CA HIS A 168 31.39 -1.68 21.47
C HIS A 168 32.22 -0.66 22.28
N TRP A 169 32.32 0.60 21.82
CA TRP A 169 32.97 1.69 22.55
C TRP A 169 32.18 2.09 23.81
N ALA A 170 30.85 2.19 23.73
CA ALA A 170 30.02 2.54 24.88
C ALA A 170 30.00 1.47 25.99
N PHE A 171 30.32 0.22 25.66
CA PHE A 171 30.36 -0.89 26.62
C PHE A 171 31.75 -1.10 27.25
N ILE A 172 32.84 -0.73 26.55
CA ILE A 172 34.22 -0.88 27.05
C ILE A 172 34.60 0.22 28.06
N TYR A 173 34.05 1.43 27.95
CA TYR A 173 34.35 2.53 28.88
C TYR A 173 33.39 2.64 30.08
N ARG A 174 32.66 1.57 30.40
CA ARG A 174 31.76 1.50 31.57
C ARG A 174 32.27 0.57 32.69
N PHE A 175 33.57 0.28 32.71
CA PHE A 175 34.30 -0.27 33.85
C PHE A 175 35.56 0.55 34.10
#